data_AF-A0A842SFZ3-F1
#
_entry.id   AF-A0A842SFZ3-F1
#
_cell.length_a   1.000
_cell.length_b   1.000
_cell.length_c   1.000
_cell.angle_alpha   90.00
_cell.angle_beta   90.00
_cell.angle_gamma   90.00
#
_symmetry.space_group_name_H-M   'P 1'
#
loop_
_entity.id
_entity.type
_entity.pdbx_description
1 polymer ?
#
loop_
_entity_poly.entity_id
_entity_poly.type
_entity_poly.pdbx_seq_one_letter_code
_entity_poly.pdbx_strand_id
1 'polypeptide(L)' 'MTSINISIKEEAYDFLKKLKTKDKSFSDVILGFKKESDIMNFFGALKNKNWDKKKKRMKSLRESFERRLV' A
#
# COMPACT_ATOMS: atom_id res chain seq x y z
N MET A 1 -10.50 2.92 27.59
CA MET A 1 -10.83 1.99 26.50
C MET A 1 -11.86 1.01 27.02
N THR A 2 -12.98 0.86 26.33
CA THR A 2 -14.02 -0.12 26.68
C THR A 2 -13.62 -1.47 26.10
N SER A 3 -13.50 -2.50 26.92
CA SER A 3 -13.23 -3.86 26.46
C SER A 3 -14.55 -4.54 26.08
N ILE A 4 -14.63 -5.09 24.87
CA ILE A 4 -15.78 -5.88 24.42
C ILE A 4 -15.29 -7.30 24.20
N ASN A 5 -15.97 -8.27 24.83
CA ASN A 5 -15.73 -9.68 24.60
C ASN A 5 -16.60 -10.17 23.44
N ILE A 6 -15.98 -10.83 22.47
CA ILE A 6 -16.67 -11.42 21.32
C ILE A 6 -16.27 -12.89 21.21
N SER A 7 -17.23 -13.72 20.82
CA SER A 7 -16.97 -15.12 20.47
C SER A 7 -16.79 -15.21 18.96
N ILE A 8 -15.69 -15.83 18.52
CA ILE A 8 -15.40 -16.09 17.11
C ILE A 8 -15.15 -17.58 16.92
N LYS A 9 -15.34 -18.06 15.69
CA LYS A 9 -14.96 -19.43 15.32
C LYS A 9 -13.46 -19.63 15.54
N GLU A 10 -13.09 -20.84 15.92
CA GLU A 10 -11.70 -21.24 16.16
C GLU A 10 -10.81 -20.97 14.92
N GLU A 11 -11.32 -21.26 13.73
CA GLU A 11 -10.66 -20.96 12.45
C GLU A 11 -10.31 -19.48 12.28
N ALA A 12 -11.23 -18.59 12.69
CA ALA A 12 -11.03 -17.14 12.63
C ALA A 12 -10.01 -16.68 13.68
N TYR A 13 -10.01 -17.29 14.85
CA TYR A 13 -9.04 -17.02 15.90
C TYR A 13 -7.62 -17.40 15.45
N ASP A 14 -7.44 -18.59 14.88
CA ASP A 14 -6.15 -19.06 14.37
C ASP A 14 -5.63 -18.19 13.23
N PHE A 15 -6.53 -17.73 12.35
CA PHE A 15 -6.18 -16.80 11.29
C PHE A 15 -5.66 -15.46 11.84
N LEU A 16 -6.37 -14.87 12.80
CA LEU A 16 -5.94 -13.63 13.46
C LEU A 16 -4.61 -13.81 14.21
N LYS A 17 -4.39 -14.98 14.81
CA LYS A 17 -3.16 -15.32 15.52
C LYS A 17 -1.96 -15.39 14.57
N LYS A 18 -2.12 -15.95 13.36
CA LYS A 18 -1.06 -15.97 12.33
C LYS A 18 -0.68 -14.58 11.83
N LEU A 19 -1.65 -13.66 11.77
CA LEU A 19 -1.44 -12.29 11.28
C LEU A 19 -0.87 -11.34 12.34
N LYS A 20 -0.97 -11.72 13.61
CA LYS A 20 -0.42 -10.93 14.71
C LYS A 20 1.12 -10.93 14.64
N THR A 21 1.69 -9.81 14.21
CA THR A 21 3.13 -9.54 14.35
C THR A 21 3.44 -9.18 15.82
N LYS A 22 4.67 -9.42 16.32
CA LYS A 22 5.04 -9.20 17.73
C LYS A 22 4.64 -7.82 18.28
N ASP A 23 4.64 -6.80 17.43
CA ASP A 23 4.35 -5.41 17.81
C ASP A 23 2.88 -4.97 17.63
N LYS A 24 1.98 -5.85 17.16
CA LYS A 24 0.57 -5.48 16.88
C LYS A 24 -0.41 -6.15 17.84
N SER A 25 -1.39 -5.40 18.33
CA SER A 25 -2.51 -5.94 19.08
C SER A 25 -3.54 -6.60 18.16
N PHE A 26 -4.38 -7.50 18.70
CA PHE A 26 -5.50 -8.08 17.93
C PHE A 26 -6.45 -7.01 17.40
N SER A 27 -6.67 -5.94 18.19
CA SER A 27 -7.46 -4.79 17.76
C SER A 27 -6.86 -4.11 16.52
N ASP A 28 -5.53 -3.98 16.45
CA ASP A 28 -4.84 -3.40 15.29
C ASP A 28 -4.98 -4.26 14.03
N VAL A 29 -4.93 -5.59 14.20
CA VAL A 29 -5.13 -6.54 13.11
C VAL A 29 -6.54 -6.42 12.55
N ILE A 30 -7.56 -6.38 13.43
CA ILE A 30 -8.97 -6.20 13.04
C ILE A 30 -9.19 -4.86 12.35
N LEU A 31 -8.62 -3.77 12.88
CA LEU A 31 -8.70 -2.45 12.27
C LEU A 31 -7.96 -2.38 10.92
N GLY A 32 -6.91 -3.18 10.75
CA GLY A 32 -6.19 -3.33 9.47
C GLY A 32 -7.07 -3.84 8.34
N PHE A 33 -8.03 -4.72 8.62
CA PHE A 33 -8.99 -5.20 7.63
C PHE A 33 -10.03 -4.16 7.22
N LYS A 34 -10.31 -3.18 8.09
CA LYS A 34 -11.24 -2.09 7.77
C LYS A 34 -10.67 -1.10 6.76
N LYS A 35 -9.34 -1.02 6.64
CA LYS A 35 -8.71 -0.28 5.55
C LYS A 35 -8.83 -1.13 4.29
N GLU A 36 -9.92 -0.93 3.54
CA GLU A 36 -9.88 -1.17 2.10
C GLU A 36 -8.65 -0.44 1.58
N SER A 37 -7.63 -1.20 1.23
CA SER A 37 -6.42 -0.65 0.68
C SER A 37 -6.83 0.11 -0.56
N ASP A 38 -6.55 1.42 -0.52
CA ASP A 38 -6.95 2.45 -1.47
C ASP A 38 -6.19 2.34 -2.81
N ILE A 39 -5.97 1.09 -3.22
CA ILE A 39 -5.31 0.64 -4.44
C ILE A 39 -6.00 1.30 -5.64
N MET A 40 -7.33 1.43 -5.59
CA MET A 40 -8.11 2.20 -6.57
C MET A 40 -7.70 3.67 -6.66
N ASN A 41 -7.48 4.35 -5.53
CA ASN A 41 -6.99 5.74 -5.53
C ASN A 41 -5.56 5.85 -6.05
N PHE A 42 -4.70 4.87 -5.76
CA PHE A 42 -3.34 4.82 -6.31
C PHE A 42 -3.33 4.60 -7.83
N PHE A 43 -4.17 3.68 -8.34
CA PHE A 43 -4.32 3.47 -9.78
C PHE A 43 -4.97 4.68 -10.49
N GLY A 44 -5.95 5.33 -9.86
CA GLY A 44 -6.54 6.58 -10.37
C GLY A 44 -5.52 7.71 -10.52
N ALA A 45 -4.62 7.86 -9.54
CA ALA A 45 -3.53 8.84 -9.60
C ALA A 45 -2.51 8.54 -10.71
N LEU A 46 -2.34 7.29 -11.12
CA LEU A 46 -1.47 6.90 -12.24
C LEU A 46 -2.15 7.08 -13.60
N LYS A 47 -3.48 6.94 -13.67
CA LYS A 47 -4.27 7.14 -14.90
C LYS A 47 -4.26 8.60 -15.38
N ASN A 48 -4.27 9.56 -14.45
CA ASN A 48 -4.25 10.99 -14.76
C ASN A 48 -2.85 11.54 -15.08
N LYS A 49 -1.79 10.73 -14.99
CA LYS A 49 -0.44 11.18 -15.36
C LYS A 49 -0.22 11.03 -16.86
N ASN A 50 0.24 12.11 -17.49
CA ASN A 50 0.63 12.10 -18.90
C ASN A 50 2.00 11.39 -19.06
N TRP A 51 1.94 10.08 -19.29
CA TRP A 51 3.11 9.21 -19.40
C TRP A 51 3.99 9.55 -20.60
N ASP A 52 3.43 10.05 -21.70
CA ASP A 52 4.20 10.47 -22.87
C ASP A 52 5.08 11.67 -22.58
N LYS A 53 4.55 12.66 -21.84
CA LYS A 53 5.34 13.82 -21.41
C LYS A 53 6.48 13.39 -20.48
N LYS A 54 6.24 12.42 -19.60
CA LYS A 54 7.25 11.85 -18.70
C LYS A 54 8.33 11.11 -19.48
N LYS A 55 7.96 10.31 -20.49
CA LYS A 55 8.88 9.57 -21.36
C LYS A 55 9.76 10.50 -22.20
N LYS A 56 9.17 11.56 -22.79
CA LYS A 56 9.92 12.60 -23.51
C LYS A 56 10.93 13.31 -22.61
N ARG A 57 10.51 13.69 -21.38
CA ARG A 57 11.39 14.35 -20.41
C ARG A 57 12.53 13.46 -19.94
N MET A 58 12.27 12.16 -19.76
CA MET A 58 13.31 11.17 -19.45
C MET A 58 14.33 11.07 -20.59
N LYS A 59 13.85 10.97 -21.83
CA LYS A 59 14.71 10.88 -23.02
C LYS A 59 15.58 12.13 -23.17
N SER A 60 15.01 13.33 -23.02
CA SER A 60 15.78 14.57 -23.10
C SER A 60 16.80 14.73 -21.98
N LEU A 61 16.49 14.24 -20.76
CA LEU A 61 17.44 14.27 -19.65
C LEU A 61 18.62 13.33 -19.91
N ARG A 62 18.35 12.13 -20.44
CA ARG A 62 19.39 11.16 -20.80
C ARG A 62 20.30 11.69 -21.90
N GLU A 63 19.72 12.22 -22.98
CA GLU A 63 20.47 12.83 -24.08
C GLU A 63 21.31 14.04 -23.61
N SER A 64 20.77 14.85 -22.69
CA SER A 64 21.50 15.98 -22.07
C SER A 64 22.67 15.51 -21.21
N PHE A 65 22.50 14.43 -20.46
CA PHE A 65 23.57 13.83 -19.66
C PHE A 65 24.66 13.21 -20.53
N GLU A 66 24.28 12.46 -21.55
CA GLU A 66 25.23 11.85 -22.50
C GLU A 66 26.05 12.92 -23.22
N ARG A 67 25.45 14.05 -23.61
CA ARG A 67 26.18 15.20 -24.19
C ARG A 67 27.10 15.94 -23.22
N ARG A 68 26.92 15.79 -21.91
CA ARG A 68 27.77 16.43 -20.88
C ARG A 68 28.92 15.53 -20.43
N LEU A 69 28.81 14.23 -20.70
CA LEU A 69 29.81 13.22 -20.32
C LEU A 69 30.78 12.89 -21.47
N VAL A 70 30.51 13.40 -22.69
CA VAL A 70 31.42 13.44 -23.84
C VAL A 70 32.05 14.83 -23.90
#